data_AF-A0A8T5PU05-F1
#
_entry.id   AF-A0A8T5PU05-F1
#
_cell.length_a   1.000
_cell.length_b   1.000
_cell.length_c   1.000
_cell.angle_alpha   90.00
_cell.angle_beta   90.00
_cell.angle_gamma   90.00
#
_symmetry.space_group_name_H-M   'P 1'
#
loop_
_entity.id
_entity.type
_entity.pdbx_description
1 polymer ?
#
loop_
_entity_poly.entity_id
_entity_poly.type
_entity_poly.pdbx_seq_one_letter_code
_entity_poly.pdbx_strand_id
1 'polypeptide(L)'
;MLFNTVLERMGKFSRSKRAMSPLIATILLISFAVALGAVVMNVGRTIGQEGPRFSECGAHVELGVVEIGGQPKACITRQGESSIIEVMLQNTANTDIIDLQINVIGSNDVLNIDSLAGSNIPKGYSRKINIIYDLNKFGNPEKITMIPRVTTSDQTTLCQSSKVELEAIGNC
;
A
#
# COMPACT_ATOMS: atom_id res chain seq x y z
N MET A 1 25.17 -61.37 -45.15
CA MET A 1 26.16 -60.63 -45.98
C MET A 1 25.79 -59.16 -45.89
N LEU A 2 26.53 -58.19 -45.40
CA LEU A 2 27.91 -57.98 -44.92
C LEU A 2 27.78 -56.79 -43.93
N PHE A 3 28.24 -56.88 -42.68
CA PHE A 3 29.60 -56.56 -42.22
C PHE A 3 30.15 -55.19 -42.68
N ASN A 4 30.23 -54.29 -41.69
CA ASN A 4 31.33 -53.36 -41.39
C ASN A 4 31.72 -52.22 -42.34
N THR A 5 32.31 -51.20 -41.70
CA THR A 5 32.89 -49.93 -42.20
C THR A 5 31.82 -48.89 -42.56
N VAL A 6 31.68 -47.77 -41.85
CA VAL A 6 32.66 -46.67 -41.79
C VAL A 6 32.52 -45.93 -40.46
N LEU A 7 33.42 -46.23 -39.52
CA LEU A 7 33.62 -45.50 -38.27
C LEU A 7 35.05 -44.93 -38.34
N GLU A 8 35.26 -43.94 -39.20
CA GLU A 8 36.51 -43.17 -39.24
C GLU A 8 36.27 -41.84 -39.94
N ARG A 9 36.03 -40.79 -39.14
CA ARG A 9 36.47 -39.41 -39.39
C ARG A 9 36.19 -38.57 -38.14
N MET A 10 36.96 -38.84 -37.09
CA MET A 10 37.27 -37.79 -36.10
C MET A 10 38.09 -36.72 -36.83
N GLY A 11 37.39 -35.75 -37.40
CA GLY A 11 38.00 -34.53 -37.93
C GLY A 11 38.71 -33.82 -36.79
N LYS A 12 40.04 -33.90 -36.78
CA LYS A 12 40.93 -33.06 -35.99
C LYS A 12 40.58 -31.59 -36.26
N PHE A 13 39.76 -30.98 -35.39
CA PHE A 13 39.67 -29.53 -35.30
C PHE A 13 41.03 -29.04 -34.79
N SER A 14 41.90 -28.67 -35.73
CA SER A 14 43.13 -27.93 -35.44
C SER A 14 42.74 -26.64 -34.74
N ARG A 15 42.85 -26.67 -33.41
CA ARG A 15 42.64 -25.54 -32.52
C ARG A 15 43.79 -24.56 -32.74
N SER A 16 43.65 -23.72 -33.77
CA SER A 16 44.41 -22.50 -33.91
C SER A 16 44.14 -21.65 -32.66
N LYS A 17 44.96 -21.85 -31.63
CA LYS A 17 44.94 -21.02 -30.42
C LYS A 17 45.50 -19.66 -30.82
N ARG A 18 44.67 -18.82 -31.43
CA ARG A 18 44.97 -17.39 -31.55
C ARG A 18 45.09 -16.88 -30.12
N ALA A 19 46.33 -16.65 -29.68
CA ALA A 19 46.60 -16.06 -28.40
C ALA A 19 45.96 -14.67 -28.42
N MET A 20 44.87 -14.49 -27.69
CA MET A 20 44.34 -13.15 -27.48
C MET A 20 45.40 -12.37 -26.71
N SER A 21 45.78 -11.20 -27.23
CA SER A 21 46.76 -10.33 -26.58
C SER A 21 46.30 -10.07 -25.15
N PRO A 22 47.13 -10.35 -24.12
CA PRO A 22 46.79 -10.13 -22.72
C PRO A 22 46.28 -8.71 -22.44
N LEU A 23 46.74 -7.73 -23.22
CA LEU A 23 46.34 -6.33 -23.12
C LEU A 23 44.88 -6.09 -23.54
N ILE A 24 44.37 -6.81 -24.54
CA ILE A 24 42.98 -6.66 -24.99
C ILE A 24 42.01 -7.29 -23.97
N ALA A 25 42.41 -8.40 -23.36
CA ALA A 25 41.58 -9.10 -22.37
C ALA A 25 41.30 -8.25 -21.13
N THR A 26 42.29 -7.48 -20.65
CA THR A 26 42.12 -6.62 -19.46
C THR A 26 41.16 -5.45 -19.72
N ILE A 27 41.22 -4.83 -20.90
CA ILE A 27 40.31 -3.74 -21.28
C ILE A 27 38.86 -4.24 -21.32
N LEU A 28 38.63 -5.43 -21.90
CA LEU A 28 37.30 -6.04 -21.95
C LEU A 28 36.75 -6.31 -20.55
N LEU A 29 37.56 -6.86 -19.65
CA LEU A 29 37.13 -7.12 -18.26
C LEU A 29 36.76 -5.86 -17.49
N ILE A 30 37.56 -4.79 -17.62
CA ILE A 30 37.30 -3.53 -16.93
C ILE A 30 36.00 -2.89 -17.47
N SER A 31 35.82 -2.87 -18.79
CA SER A 31 34.60 -2.30 -19.40
C SER A 31 33.32 -3.03 -18.97
N PHE A 32 33.37 -4.36 -18.87
CA PHE A 32 32.25 -5.16 -18.40
C PHE A 32 31.92 -4.90 -16.92
N ALA A 33 32.95 -4.79 -16.07
CA ALA A 33 32.78 -4.46 -14.65
C ALA A 33 32.12 -3.08 -14.44
N VAL A 34 32.54 -2.07 -15.22
CA VAL A 34 31.95 -0.72 -15.16
C VAL A 34 30.50 -0.72 -15.64
N ALA A 35 30.19 -1.44 -16.72
CA ALA A 35 28.82 -1.56 -17.23
C ALA A 35 27.89 -2.23 -16.20
N LEU A 36 28.34 -3.32 -15.56
CA LEU A 36 27.57 -3.97 -14.49
C LEU A 36 27.40 -3.03 -13.28
N GLY A 37 28.43 -2.29 -12.89
CA GLY A 37 28.35 -1.32 -11.79
C GLY A 37 27.28 -0.25 -12.04
N ALA A 38 27.22 0.30 -13.26
CA ALA A 38 26.21 1.29 -13.64
C ALA A 38 24.78 0.71 -13.59
N VAL A 39 24.59 -0.54 -14.08
CA VAL A 39 23.29 -1.22 -14.03
C VAL A 39 22.85 -1.48 -12.59
N VAL A 40 23.75 -1.96 -11.72
CA VAL A 40 23.44 -2.21 -10.30
C VAL A 40 23.09 -0.91 -9.56
N MET A 41 23.78 0.19 -9.84
CA MET A 41 23.44 1.48 -9.25
C MET A 41 22.08 2.01 -9.74
N ASN A 42 21.75 1.79 -11.01
CA ASN A 42 20.45 2.20 -11.56
C ASN A 42 19.30 1.34 -11.02
N VAL A 43 19.49 0.03 -10.96
CA VAL A 43 18.51 -0.91 -10.37
C VAL A 43 18.40 -0.69 -8.86
N GLY A 44 19.50 -0.41 -8.15
CA GLY A 44 19.48 -0.10 -6.72
C GLY A 44 18.67 1.15 -6.38
N ARG A 45 18.68 2.17 -7.25
CA ARG A 45 17.84 3.37 -7.05
C ARG A 45 16.35 3.11 -7.26
N THR A 46 15.98 2.28 -8.23
CA THR A 46 14.57 1.90 -8.44
C THR A 46 14.04 1.05 -7.29
N ILE A 47 14.86 0.13 -6.75
CA ILE A 47 14.49 -0.66 -5.56
C ILE A 47 14.47 0.19 -4.27
N GLY A 48 15.27 1.27 -4.20
CA GLY A 48 15.31 2.17 -3.05
C GLY A 48 14.25 3.27 -3.03
N GLN A 49 13.71 3.66 -4.19
CA GLN A 49 12.64 4.65 -4.30
C GLN A 49 11.23 4.04 -4.39
N GLU A 50 11.14 2.75 -4.74
CA GLU A 50 9.90 1.95 -4.71
C GLU A 50 9.96 0.80 -3.70
N GLY A 51 10.96 0.78 -2.80
CA GLY A 51 10.82 0.06 -1.55
C GLY A 51 9.59 0.61 -0.82
N PRO A 52 8.80 -0.21 -0.10
CA PRO A 52 7.71 0.32 0.70
C PRO A 52 8.36 1.42 1.54
N ARG A 53 7.95 2.69 1.36
CA ARG A 53 8.24 3.72 2.36
C ARG A 53 7.93 3.01 3.66
N PHE A 54 8.96 2.73 4.47
CA PHE A 54 8.78 2.09 5.76
C PHE A 54 7.89 3.07 6.49
N SER A 55 6.59 2.77 6.40
CA SER A 55 5.59 3.80 6.26
C SER A 55 5.53 4.48 7.61
N GLU A 56 5.61 5.80 7.64
CA GLU A 56 5.40 6.58 8.86
C GLU A 56 4.06 6.19 9.53
N CYS A 57 3.14 5.67 8.72
CA CYS A 57 1.90 5.01 9.13
C CYS A 57 2.04 3.69 9.90
N GLY A 58 2.97 2.82 9.52
CA GLY A 58 2.96 1.40 9.91
C GLY A 58 3.27 1.12 11.39
N ALA A 59 4.23 1.85 11.99
CA ALA A 59 4.60 1.65 13.40
C ALA A 59 4.00 2.70 14.34
N HIS A 60 3.43 3.79 13.80
CA HIS A 60 3.09 4.98 14.59
C HIS A 60 1.68 5.50 14.36
N VAL A 61 0.87 4.84 13.52
CA VAL A 61 -0.52 5.20 13.28
C VAL A 61 -1.40 3.96 13.40
N GLU A 62 -2.34 3.99 14.34
CA GLU A 62 -3.29 2.93 14.58
C GLU A 62 -4.62 3.59 14.88
N LEU A 63 -5.57 3.38 13.95
CA LEU A 63 -6.94 3.82 14.09
C LEU A 63 -7.76 2.59 14.46
N GLY A 64 -8.51 2.69 15.55
CA GLY A 64 -9.42 1.66 16.02
C GLY A 64 -10.84 2.18 16.14
N VAL A 65 -11.79 1.25 16.28
CA VAL A 65 -13.19 1.56 16.60
C VAL A 65 -13.39 1.25 18.08
N VAL A 66 -14.05 2.15 18.79
CA VAL A 66 -14.38 1.90 20.19
C VAL A 66 -15.45 0.82 20.27
N GLU A 67 -15.17 -0.23 21.04
CA GLU A 67 -16.12 -1.30 21.30
C GLU A 67 -16.74 -1.17 22.70
N ILE A 68 -18.05 -1.38 22.81
CA ILE A 68 -18.77 -1.43 24.09
C ILE A 68 -19.47 -2.78 24.17
N GLY A 69 -19.05 -3.63 25.10
CA GLY A 69 -19.58 -5.00 25.21
C GLY A 69 -19.21 -5.90 24.04
N GLY A 70 -18.06 -5.67 23.40
CA GLY A 70 -17.59 -6.45 22.24
C GLY A 70 -18.32 -6.15 20.93
N GLN A 71 -19.07 -5.05 20.87
CA GLN A 71 -19.73 -4.56 19.67
C GLN A 71 -19.13 -3.21 19.27
N PRO A 72 -18.75 -3.00 18.00
CA PRO A 72 -18.22 -1.73 17.54
C PRO A 72 -19.29 -0.65 17.65
N LYS A 73 -18.91 0.51 18.20
CA LYS A 73 -19.83 1.64 18.37
C LYS A 73 -19.93 2.45 17.08
N ALA A 74 -20.67 1.89 16.13
CA ALA A 74 -21.03 2.51 14.86
C ALA A 74 -22.50 2.25 14.55
N CYS A 75 -23.26 3.31 14.28
CA CYS A 75 -24.68 3.18 13.97
C CYS A 75 -25.19 4.36 13.13
N ILE A 76 -26.34 4.19 12.49
CA ILE A 76 -27.00 5.23 11.69
C ILE A 76 -28.26 5.73 12.39
N THR A 77 -28.43 7.06 12.46
CA THR A 77 -29.65 7.72 12.94
C THR A 77 -30.32 8.45 11.78
N ARG A 78 -31.64 8.25 11.61
CA ARG A 78 -32.43 9.01 10.63
C ARG A 78 -32.87 10.35 11.22
N GLN A 79 -32.61 11.45 10.50
CA GLN A 79 -33.05 12.80 10.83
C GLN A 79 -33.86 13.40 9.67
N GLY A 80 -35.11 12.95 9.53
CA GLY A 80 -35.98 13.37 8.43
C GLY A 80 -35.48 12.85 7.09
N GLU A 81 -35.14 13.74 6.17
CA GLU A 81 -34.63 13.41 4.83
C GLU A 81 -33.13 13.09 4.82
N SER A 82 -32.39 13.49 5.86
CA SER A 82 -30.97 13.17 6.01
C SER A 82 -30.76 12.09 7.07
N SER A 83 -29.64 11.38 6.98
CA SER A 83 -29.20 10.44 8.01
C SER A 83 -27.79 10.78 8.46
N ILE A 84 -27.49 10.43 9.70
CA ILE A 84 -26.18 10.65 10.29
C ILE A 84 -25.63 9.30 10.69
N ILE A 85 -24.48 8.94 10.14
CA ILE A 85 -23.71 7.80 10.61
C ILE A 85 -22.82 8.31 11.73
N GLU A 86 -23.00 7.77 12.93
CA GLU A 86 -22.17 8.04 14.09
C GLU A 86 -21.17 6.89 14.29
N VAL A 87 -19.87 7.22 14.34
CA VAL A 87 -18.80 6.25 14.61
C VAL A 87 -17.92 6.77 15.73
N MET A 88 -17.64 5.95 16.74
CA MET A 88 -16.64 6.26 17.76
C MET A 88 -15.30 5.65 17.37
N LEU A 89 -14.34 6.52 17.08
CA LEU A 89 -12.98 6.14 16.71
C LEU A 89 -12.01 6.41 17.84
N GLN A 90 -10.95 5.63 17.90
CA GLN A 90 -9.85 5.78 18.84
C GLN A 90 -8.52 5.79 18.10
N ASN A 91 -7.63 6.69 18.51
CA ASN A 91 -6.24 6.67 18.11
C ASN A 91 -5.41 6.04 19.23
N THR A 92 -4.96 4.80 19.04
CA THR A 92 -4.14 4.07 20.02
C THR A 92 -2.64 4.28 19.82
N ALA A 93 -2.24 4.95 18.74
CA ALA A 93 -0.83 5.15 18.42
C ALA A 93 -0.27 6.47 18.98
N ASN A 94 1.02 6.72 18.68
CA ASN A 94 1.80 7.83 19.22
C ASN A 94 1.82 9.08 18.34
N THR A 95 1.15 9.04 17.19
CA THR A 95 1.05 10.16 16.23
C THR A 95 -0.37 10.67 16.17
N ASP A 96 -0.54 11.99 16.11
CA ASP A 96 -1.85 12.62 15.98
C ASP A 96 -2.44 12.35 14.58
N ILE A 97 -3.71 11.95 14.53
CA ILE A 97 -4.48 11.84 13.29
C ILE A 97 -5.09 13.21 13.02
N ILE A 98 -4.75 13.79 11.88
CA ILE A 98 -5.14 15.17 11.55
C ILE A 98 -6.49 15.19 10.85
N ASP A 99 -6.71 14.21 9.99
CA ASP A 99 -7.90 14.11 9.17
C ASP A 99 -8.19 12.65 8.81
N LEU A 100 -9.40 12.39 8.32
CA LEU A 100 -9.86 11.08 7.88
C LEU A 100 -10.38 11.18 6.46
N GLN A 101 -9.95 10.25 5.61
CA GLN A 101 -10.65 9.96 4.37
C GLN A 101 -11.66 8.85 4.62
N ILE A 102 -12.91 9.05 4.19
CA ILE A 102 -14.02 8.15 4.49
C ILE A 102 -14.68 7.73 3.19
N ASN A 103 -14.84 6.42 3.01
CA ASN A 103 -15.60 5.84 1.92
C ASN A 103 -16.75 5.02 2.50
N VAL A 104 -17.98 5.36 2.18
CA VAL A 104 -19.18 4.63 2.57
C VAL A 104 -19.76 3.97 1.33
N ILE A 105 -19.78 2.64 1.32
CA ILE A 105 -20.42 1.83 0.28
C ILE A 105 -21.86 1.61 0.73
N GLY A 106 -22.79 2.22 0.01
CA GLY A 106 -24.21 1.95 0.15
C GLY A 106 -24.71 0.97 -0.89
N SER A 107 -25.95 0.50 -0.71
CA SER A 107 -26.57 -0.47 -1.63
C SER A 107 -26.77 0.05 -3.06
N ASN A 108 -26.83 1.37 -3.25
CA ASN A 108 -27.09 1.99 -4.55
C ASN A 108 -25.85 2.67 -5.14
N ASP A 109 -25.04 3.34 -4.30
CA ASP A 109 -23.90 4.15 -4.74
C ASP A 109 -22.87 4.31 -3.59
N VAL A 110 -21.70 4.90 -3.89
CA VAL A 110 -20.59 5.10 -2.96
C VAL A 110 -20.42 6.59 -2.62
N LEU A 111 -20.40 6.92 -1.34
CA LEU A 111 -20.03 8.24 -0.84
C LEU A 111 -18.54 8.26 -0.51
N ASN A 112 -17.78 9.13 -1.19
CA ASN A 112 -16.37 9.37 -0.89
C ASN A 112 -16.20 10.77 -0.30
N ILE A 113 -15.54 10.85 0.86
CA ILE A 113 -15.22 12.08 1.58
C ILE A 113 -13.71 12.11 1.72
N ASP A 114 -13.05 12.99 0.97
CA ASP A 114 -11.60 13.10 0.99
C ASP A 114 -11.07 13.68 2.30
N SER A 115 -11.81 14.61 2.89
CA SER A 115 -11.43 15.31 4.12
C SER A 115 -12.66 15.63 4.93
N LEU A 116 -12.64 15.31 6.23
CA LEU A 116 -13.73 15.59 7.14
C LEU A 116 -13.28 16.62 8.17
N ALA A 117 -13.80 17.83 8.06
CA ALA A 117 -13.48 18.91 8.99
C ALA A 117 -13.80 18.50 10.44
N GLY A 118 -12.85 18.72 11.35
CA GLY A 118 -12.99 18.34 12.75
C GLY A 118 -12.87 16.84 13.02
N SER A 119 -12.31 16.06 12.08
CA SER A 119 -12.00 14.65 12.31
C SER A 119 -10.65 14.40 12.99
N ASN A 120 -9.97 15.45 13.48
CA ASN A 120 -8.69 15.31 14.16
C ASN A 120 -8.82 14.49 15.46
N ILE A 121 -7.96 13.49 15.63
CA ILE A 121 -7.93 12.60 16.80
C ILE A 121 -6.50 12.63 17.37
N PRO A 122 -6.28 13.39 18.46
CA PRO A 122 -4.99 13.40 19.14
C PRO A 122 -4.60 11.99 19.62
N LYS A 123 -3.30 11.73 19.73
CA LYS A 123 -2.75 10.47 20.22
C LYS A 123 -3.35 10.09 21.58
N GLY A 124 -3.83 8.85 21.69
CA GLY A 124 -4.44 8.31 22.91
C GLY A 124 -5.88 8.79 23.18
N TYR A 125 -6.49 9.58 22.29
CA TYR A 125 -7.87 10.04 22.45
C TYR A 125 -8.85 9.24 21.61
N SER A 126 -10.11 9.29 22.03
CA SER A 126 -11.25 8.81 21.26
C SER A 126 -12.12 9.99 20.82
N ARG A 127 -12.74 9.89 19.65
CA ARG A 127 -13.62 10.92 19.12
C ARG A 127 -14.84 10.31 18.44
N LYS A 128 -16.00 10.93 18.68
CA LYS A 128 -17.21 10.66 17.91
C LYS A 128 -17.16 11.44 16.60
N ILE A 129 -17.31 10.73 15.49
CA ILE A 129 -17.37 11.26 14.15
C ILE A 129 -18.78 11.11 13.62
N ASN A 130 -19.32 12.20 13.07
CA ASN A 130 -20.65 12.25 12.48
C ASN A 130 -20.49 12.44 10.97
N ILE A 131 -20.99 11.51 10.18
CA ILE A 131 -20.96 11.56 8.72
C ILE A 131 -22.37 11.81 8.23
N ILE A 132 -22.56 12.91 7.50
CA ILE A 132 -23.83 13.23 6.84
C ILE A 132 -24.01 12.25 5.68
N TYR A 133 -25.14 11.56 5.65
CA TYR A 133 -25.42 10.48 4.72
C TYR A 133 -26.85 10.58 4.17
N ASP A 134 -27.01 10.44 2.86
CA ASP A 134 -28.31 10.50 2.18
C ASP A 134 -28.76 9.09 1.80
N LEU A 135 -29.74 8.56 2.54
CA LEU A 135 -30.32 7.23 2.30
C LEU A 135 -31.03 7.12 0.95
N ASN A 136 -31.60 8.22 0.43
CA ASN A 136 -32.32 8.20 -0.84
C ASN A 136 -31.35 8.07 -2.01
N LYS A 137 -30.19 8.72 -1.90
CA LYS A 137 -29.14 8.67 -2.92
C LYS A 137 -28.32 7.39 -2.85
N PHE A 138 -27.75 7.07 -1.69
CA PHE A 138 -26.75 6.01 -1.55
C PHE A 138 -27.34 4.66 -1.13
N GLY A 139 -28.60 4.63 -0.66
CA GLY A 139 -29.23 3.43 -0.14
C GLY A 139 -28.74 3.07 1.26
N ASN A 140 -29.00 1.84 1.72
CA ASN A 140 -28.57 1.42 3.07
C ASN A 140 -27.03 1.26 3.10
N PRO A 141 -26.33 1.77 4.13
CA PRO A 141 -24.88 1.62 4.23
C PRO A 141 -24.50 0.16 4.51
N GLU A 142 -23.67 -0.43 3.66
CA GLU A 142 -23.22 -1.82 3.77
C GLU A 142 -21.83 -1.90 4.40
N LYS A 143 -20.92 -1.00 3.99
CA LYS A 143 -19.54 -0.95 4.46
C LYS A 143 -19.03 0.48 4.60
N ILE A 144 -18.27 0.73 5.66
CA ILE A 144 -17.58 2.00 5.90
C ILE A 144 -16.09 1.73 6.00
N THR A 145 -15.31 2.45 5.21
CA THR A 145 -13.85 2.43 5.27
C THR A 145 -13.35 3.81 5.69
N MET A 146 -12.54 3.87 6.73
CA MET A 146 -11.93 5.10 7.23
C MET A 146 -10.42 4.95 7.19
N ILE A 147 -9.74 5.89 6.52
CA ILE A 147 -8.29 5.88 6.32
C ILE A 147 -7.72 7.14 6.97
N PRO A 148 -6.85 7.00 7.98
CA PRO A 148 -6.30 8.16 8.66
C PRO A 148 -5.27 8.90 7.80
N ARG A 149 -5.23 10.23 7.97
CA ARG A 149 -4.19 11.12 7.47
C ARG A 149 -3.38 11.67 8.62
N VAL A 150 -2.06 11.61 8.48
CA VAL A 150 -1.11 12.17 9.44
C VAL A 150 -0.18 13.12 8.71
N THR A 151 0.40 14.07 9.44
CA THR A 151 1.50 14.89 8.91
C THR A 151 2.80 14.29 9.40
N THR A 152 3.70 14.00 8.47
CA THR A 152 5.06 13.59 8.79
C THR A 152 6.02 14.36 7.90
N SER A 153 7.07 14.91 8.50
CA SER A 153 8.07 15.76 7.81
C SER A 153 7.41 16.84 6.93
N ASP A 154 6.40 17.52 7.48
CA ASP A 154 5.61 18.59 6.86
C ASP A 154 4.75 18.17 5.64
N GLN A 155 4.62 16.86 5.38
CA GLN A 155 3.74 16.33 4.34
C GLN A 155 2.58 15.55 4.95
N THR A 156 1.36 15.81 4.50
CA THR A 156 0.18 15.02 4.87
C THR A 156 0.12 13.76 4.01
N THR A 157 0.17 12.59 4.66
CA THR A 157 0.17 11.28 4.00
C THR A 157 -1.04 10.44 4.46
N LEU A 158 -1.62 9.70 3.53
CA LEU A 158 -2.70 8.73 3.77
C LEU A 158 -2.14 7.39 4.26
N CYS A 159 -2.68 6.88 5.37
CA CYS A 159 -2.23 5.67 6.02
C CYS A 159 -3.12 4.47 5.70
N GLN A 160 -3.01 3.96 4.47
CA GLN A 160 -3.81 2.83 3.96
C GLN A 160 -3.62 1.54 4.78
N SER A 161 -2.45 1.33 5.38
CA SER A 161 -2.15 0.18 6.24
C SER A 161 -2.94 0.18 7.55
N SER A 162 -3.37 1.35 8.00
CA SER A 162 -4.05 1.57 9.29
C SER A 162 -5.53 1.91 9.08
N LYS A 163 -6.11 1.42 7.98
CA LYS A 163 -7.53 1.62 7.66
C LYS A 163 -8.42 0.81 8.60
N VAL A 164 -9.57 1.38 8.90
CA VAL A 164 -10.65 0.72 9.63
C VAL A 164 -11.77 0.40 8.67
N GLU A 165 -12.25 -0.83 8.72
CA GLU A 165 -13.41 -1.28 7.96
C GLU A 165 -14.50 -1.75 8.92
N LEU A 166 -15.71 -1.24 8.70
CA LEU A 166 -16.91 -1.62 9.44
C LEU A 166 -17.94 -2.13 8.45
N GLU A 167 -18.55 -3.26 8.78
CA GLU A 167 -19.60 -3.90 7.97
C GLU A 167 -20.88 -3.98 8.81
N ALA A 168 -22.03 -4.07 8.15
CA ALA A 168 -23.34 -4.21 8.78
C ALA A 168 -23.66 -3.08 9.79
N ILE A 169 -23.70 -1.83 9.29
CA ILE A 169 -24.07 -0.65 10.09
C ILE A 169 -25.56 -0.75 10.47
N GLY A 170 -25.83 -0.99 11.75
CA GLY A 170 -27.17 -1.02 12.31
C GLY A 170 -27.73 0.37 12.63
N ASN A 171 -29.02 0.42 12.97
CA ASN A 171 -29.62 1.65 13.49
C ASN A 171 -29.13 1.91 14.92
N CYS A 172 -28.97 3.20 15.26
CA CYS A 172 -29.03 3.64 16.64
C CYS A 172 -30.50 3.56 17.11
#